data_AF-A0A4Y6PWI4-F1
#
_entry.id   AF-A0A4Y6PWI4-F1
#
_cell.length_a   1.000
_cell.length_b   1.000
_cell.length_c   1.000
_cell.angle_alpha   90.00
_cell.angle_beta   90.00
_cell.angle_gamma   90.00
#
_symmetry.space_group_name_H-M   'P 1'
#
loop_
_entity.id
_entity.type
_entity.pdbx_description
1 polymer ?
#
loop_
_entity_poly.entity_id
_entity_poly.type
_entity_poly.pdbx_seq_one_letter_code
_entity_poly.pdbx_strand_id
1 'polypeptide(L)'
;MNLGDVEHSYAQDPEPGAQGAPDAKSETQQAAAASRKEVVLWTFRAPGLPQTMLPKMHQGLEASLTGETGRHLFGEKAFRTYVAQKSAPTPDCLKGLEACVSPQTLAFDALGLTMVIRVDVTRNADGLTANYALVDRRGEVAREASVQGKTPRELAFALAGEIFDATASITLRSEPEGAQVEIDGEAVGTTPLNYRLPVGKHTYTMRLADHRVVEGSFELESSGAKDIHEKLDELPGVLLVRDAPDGAKVFVDGEERGLASERLELEPGTYTVEIRAKGFDTHSEEVTLSAGQVAEKRVRLEKSNPLLKDIEPNSIAVNSYIGRLSFDQSLHMTTFRDARGDSAGTDFEFLGFAKEDQPSVLGEDLRRLTAPSGLRFDFTYSWENFGLVLLSASYASSSLDQKAFVDSSASDNPISVTVTDMSRLQLRPLQVRYRHFYKNFAPFVELGTGINIQWVEVDGELLEQPVTLSNSEAFWTLGLGGSYFFTPNVFGMLRYSAQFYFDDGLGTENVLSVGAGVALPNLFGFEPEPPEKL
;
A
#
# COMPACT_ATOMS: atom_id res chain seq x y z
N MET A 1 -65.04 -4.32 33.58
CA MET A 1 -64.95 -5.78 33.41
C MET A 1 -63.64 -6.07 32.69
N ASN A 2 -62.82 -6.95 33.29
CA ASN A 2 -61.72 -7.78 32.76
C ASN A 2 -61.61 -7.90 31.22
N LEU A 3 -60.47 -8.20 30.58
CA LEU A 3 -59.10 -8.66 30.92
C LEU A 3 -58.32 -8.63 29.59
N GLY A 4 -56.98 -8.59 29.60
CA GLY A 4 -56.16 -9.11 28.48
C GLY A 4 -54.94 -8.29 28.08
N ASP A 5 -53.80 -8.65 28.67
CA ASP A 5 -52.41 -8.78 28.16
C ASP A 5 -51.96 -8.05 26.87
N VAL A 6 -50.78 -7.42 26.91
CA VAL A 6 -49.48 -7.99 26.42
C VAL A 6 -48.35 -6.94 26.55
N GLU A 7 -47.29 -7.37 27.23
CA GLU A 7 -45.85 -7.05 27.20
C GLU A 7 -45.30 -5.67 26.74
N HIS A 8 -44.52 -5.05 27.64
CA HIS A 8 -43.51 -4.04 27.36
C HIS A 8 -42.11 -4.60 27.64
N SER A 9 -41.21 -4.56 26.64
CA SER A 9 -39.78 -4.77 26.81
C SER A 9 -39.08 -3.47 27.19
N TYR A 10 -38.27 -3.49 28.25
CA TYR A 10 -37.24 -2.46 28.49
C TYR A 10 -35.97 -3.09 29.04
N ALA A 11 -34.86 -2.74 28.38
CA ALA A 11 -33.50 -2.48 28.86
C ALA A 11 -32.86 -3.37 29.94
N GLN A 12 -31.72 -3.96 29.60
CA GLN A 12 -30.65 -4.28 30.54
C GLN A 12 -29.29 -3.82 29.98
N ASP A 13 -28.56 -3.07 30.82
CA ASP A 13 -27.17 -2.64 30.66
C ASP A 13 -26.19 -3.83 30.58
N PRO A 14 -25.03 -3.69 29.91
CA PRO A 14 -23.96 -4.69 29.98
C PRO A 14 -22.98 -4.40 31.13
N GLU A 15 -22.69 -5.44 31.92
CA GLU A 15 -21.60 -5.49 32.90
C GLU A 15 -20.20 -5.44 32.24
N PRO A 16 -19.17 -4.90 32.91
CA PRO A 16 -17.81 -4.90 32.40
C PRO A 16 -17.13 -6.27 32.60
N GLY A 17 -16.66 -6.85 31.49
CA GLY A 17 -15.93 -8.11 31.47
C GLY A 17 -14.61 -8.06 32.25
N ALA A 18 -14.41 -9.07 33.09
CA ALA A 18 -13.20 -9.30 33.86
C ALA A 18 -12.00 -9.56 32.93
N GLN A 19 -10.98 -8.71 33.04
CA GLN A 19 -9.64 -8.97 32.54
C GLN A 19 -9.04 -10.14 33.34
N GLY A 20 -8.87 -11.29 32.69
CA GLY A 20 -8.09 -12.40 33.23
C GLY A 20 -6.63 -12.01 33.33
N ALA A 21 -6.12 -11.88 34.56
CA ALA A 21 -4.70 -11.83 34.83
C ALA A 21 -4.06 -13.17 34.43
N PRO A 22 -2.83 -13.18 33.86
CA PRO A 22 -2.13 -14.44 33.61
C PRO A 22 -1.88 -15.15 34.95
N ASP A 23 -2.29 -16.41 35.01
CA ASP A 23 -2.16 -17.28 36.18
C ASP A 23 -0.68 -17.47 36.55
N ALA A 24 -0.15 -16.62 37.44
CA ALA A 24 1.18 -16.76 38.05
C ALA A 24 1.36 -18.10 38.83
N LYS A 25 0.29 -18.88 38.97
CA LYS A 25 0.31 -20.22 39.58
C LYS A 25 0.66 -21.35 38.61
N SER A 26 0.55 -21.16 37.28
CA SER A 26 0.90 -22.20 36.30
C SER A 26 2.41 -22.28 36.05
N GLU A 27 3.10 -21.14 36.02
CA GLU A 27 4.57 -21.06 35.87
C GLU A 27 5.31 -21.70 37.05
N THR A 28 4.77 -21.55 38.27
CA THR A 28 5.38 -22.12 39.48
C THR A 28 5.22 -23.66 39.52
N GLN A 29 4.18 -24.21 38.89
CA GLN A 29 3.95 -25.66 38.81
C GLN A 29 4.69 -26.34 37.66
N GLN A 30 4.96 -25.65 36.54
CA GLN A 30 5.84 -26.15 35.48
C GLN A 30 7.33 -26.05 35.84
N ALA A 31 7.74 -25.02 36.59
CA ALA A 31 9.10 -24.94 37.14
C ALA A 31 9.42 -26.10 38.10
N ALA A 32 8.42 -26.63 38.82
CA ALA A 32 8.59 -27.77 39.72
C ALA A 32 8.71 -29.13 38.99
N ALA A 33 8.27 -29.24 37.73
CA ALA A 33 8.29 -30.47 36.95
C ALA A 33 9.57 -30.67 36.11
N ALA A 34 10.36 -29.60 35.87
CA ALA A 34 11.55 -29.62 35.02
C ALA A 34 12.87 -29.90 35.76
N SER A 35 12.85 -30.02 37.09
CA SER A 35 14.00 -30.50 37.86
C SER A 35 14.20 -32.01 37.61
N ARG A 36 14.77 -32.38 36.46
CA ARG A 36 15.47 -33.67 36.35
C ARG A 36 16.47 -33.71 37.49
N LYS A 37 16.22 -34.57 38.50
CA LYS A 37 17.15 -34.77 39.63
C LYS A 37 18.55 -34.99 39.06
N GLU A 38 19.43 -34.00 39.23
CA GLU A 38 20.78 -34.01 38.69
C GLU A 38 21.48 -35.30 39.11
N VAL A 39 22.04 -36.07 38.17
CA VAL A 39 22.73 -37.32 38.51
C VAL A 39 24.23 -37.11 38.38
N VAL A 40 24.94 -37.22 39.50
CA VAL A 40 26.39 -37.03 39.57
C VAL A 40 27.05 -38.38 39.76
N LEU A 41 27.94 -38.76 38.84
CA LEU A 41 28.69 -40.01 38.94
C LEU A 41 30.05 -39.75 39.59
N TRP A 42 30.33 -40.46 40.68
CA TRP A 42 31.63 -40.45 41.33
C TRP A 42 32.39 -41.72 40.99
N THR A 43 33.59 -41.60 40.45
CA THR A 43 34.49 -42.73 40.18
C THR A 43 35.70 -42.62 41.10
N PHE A 44 36.14 -43.76 41.63
CA PHE A 44 37.20 -43.81 42.62
C PHE A 44 38.29 -44.78 42.21
N ARG A 45 39.57 -44.37 42.34
CA ARG A 45 40.71 -45.29 42.36
C ARG A 45 41.52 -45.07 43.62
N ALA A 46 41.92 -46.17 44.26
CA ALA A 46 42.64 -46.15 45.54
C ALA A 46 43.72 -47.23 45.56
N PRO A 47 44.74 -47.15 44.68
CA PRO A 47 45.74 -48.20 44.54
C PRO A 47 46.53 -48.37 45.85
N GLY A 48 46.69 -49.62 46.29
CA GLY A 48 47.47 -49.94 47.50
C GLY A 48 46.80 -49.60 48.84
N LEU A 49 45.55 -49.14 48.85
CA LEU A 49 44.79 -48.86 50.07
C LEU A 49 43.91 -50.04 50.50
N PRO A 50 43.62 -50.21 51.81
CA PRO A 50 42.76 -51.28 52.29
C PRO A 50 41.37 -51.24 51.63
N GLN A 51 40.81 -52.41 51.29
CA GLN A 51 39.49 -52.51 50.65
C GLN A 51 38.34 -51.90 51.46
N THR A 52 38.52 -51.73 52.77
CA THR A 52 37.55 -51.10 53.68
C THR A 52 37.54 -49.57 53.62
N MET A 53 38.47 -48.95 52.89
CA MET A 53 38.62 -47.49 52.81
C MET A 53 37.50 -46.85 51.98
N LEU A 54 37.29 -47.30 50.72
CA LEU A 54 36.28 -46.74 49.84
C LEU A 54 34.85 -46.83 50.41
N PRO A 55 34.41 -47.96 51.03
CA PRO A 55 33.10 -48.01 51.68
C PRO A 55 32.92 -46.97 52.79
N LYS A 56 33.95 -46.73 53.62
CA LYS A 56 33.90 -45.69 54.67
C LYS A 56 33.87 -44.29 54.09
N MET A 57 34.55 -44.06 52.97
CA MET A 57 34.53 -42.78 52.27
C MET A 57 33.18 -42.52 51.61
N HIS A 58 32.57 -43.54 50.97
CA HIS A 58 31.22 -43.45 50.42
C HIS A 58 30.19 -43.10 51.50
N GLN A 59 30.23 -43.74 52.67
CA GLN A 59 29.38 -43.39 53.81
C GLN A 59 29.59 -41.94 54.27
N GLY A 60 30.84 -41.45 54.24
CA GLY A 60 31.16 -40.06 54.51
C GLY A 60 30.55 -39.10 53.49
N LEU A 61 30.64 -39.43 52.20
CA LEU A 61 30.09 -38.63 51.10
C LEU A 61 28.56 -38.61 51.14
N GLU A 62 27.92 -39.75 51.36
CA GLU A 62 26.48 -39.86 51.57
C GLU A 62 26.02 -38.95 52.72
N ALA A 63 26.75 -38.97 53.85
CA ALA A 63 26.42 -38.13 55.00
C ALA A 63 26.66 -36.63 54.74
N SER A 64 27.69 -36.25 53.98
CA SER A 64 27.94 -34.84 53.64
C SER A 64 26.95 -34.29 52.60
N LEU A 65 26.39 -35.16 51.75
CA LEU A 65 25.50 -34.78 50.65
C LEU A 65 24.02 -34.96 51.00
N THR A 66 23.67 -35.21 52.26
CA THR A 66 22.28 -35.48 52.70
C THR A 66 21.30 -34.32 52.42
N GLY A 67 21.80 -33.09 52.26
CA GLY A 67 21.01 -31.90 51.92
C GLY A 67 20.92 -31.59 50.42
N GLU A 68 21.65 -32.32 49.58
CA GLU A 68 21.67 -32.09 48.14
C GLU A 68 20.44 -32.70 47.47
N THR A 69 19.89 -32.01 46.47
CA THR A 69 18.74 -32.48 45.71
C THR A 69 19.13 -33.47 44.60
N GLY A 70 20.41 -33.53 44.25
CA GLY A 70 20.99 -34.42 43.26
C GLY A 70 21.10 -35.88 43.70
N ARG A 71 21.06 -36.81 42.74
CA ARG A 71 21.35 -38.23 42.96
C ARG A 71 22.84 -38.48 42.72
N HIS A 72 23.57 -38.82 43.76
CA HIS A 72 25.00 -39.14 43.68
C HIS A 72 25.20 -40.67 43.54
N LEU A 73 25.94 -41.09 42.52
CA LEU A 73 26.26 -42.49 42.26
C LEU A 73 27.72 -42.76 42.64
N PHE A 74 27.96 -43.51 43.72
CA PHE A 74 29.32 -43.79 44.19
C PHE A 74 29.90 -45.08 43.63
N GLY A 75 30.80 -44.94 42.66
CA GLY A 75 31.56 -46.02 42.06
C GLY A 75 30.82 -46.83 41.00
N GLU A 76 31.56 -47.75 40.38
CA GLU A 76 31.11 -48.50 39.21
C GLU A 76 29.89 -49.40 39.49
N LYS A 77 29.79 -49.99 40.68
CA LYS A 77 28.66 -50.85 41.06
C LYS A 77 27.34 -50.07 41.12
N ALA A 78 27.37 -48.86 41.69
CA ALA A 78 26.19 -47.99 41.76
C ALA A 78 25.80 -47.52 40.36
N PHE A 79 26.78 -47.16 39.54
CA PHE A 79 26.57 -46.77 38.15
C PHE A 79 25.97 -47.90 37.30
N ARG A 80 26.53 -49.12 37.34
CA ARG A 80 25.99 -50.27 36.60
C ARG A 80 24.55 -50.59 36.99
N THR A 81 24.24 -50.54 38.29
CA THR A 81 22.86 -50.72 38.77
C THR A 81 21.92 -49.63 38.23
N TYR A 82 22.38 -48.38 38.22
CA TYR A 82 21.62 -47.25 37.68
C TYR A 82 21.36 -47.40 36.17
N VAL A 83 22.38 -47.75 35.39
CA VAL A 83 22.27 -47.92 33.93
C VAL A 83 21.40 -49.12 33.57
N ALA A 84 21.53 -50.25 34.29
CA ALA A 84 20.73 -51.44 34.02
C ALA A 84 19.22 -51.23 34.19
N GLN A 85 18.82 -50.22 34.96
CA GLN A 85 17.43 -49.84 35.20
C GLN A 85 16.94 -48.72 34.28
N LYS A 86 17.82 -48.17 33.45
CA LYS A 86 17.51 -47.00 32.62
C LYS A 86 17.26 -47.42 31.17
N SER A 87 16.13 -46.97 30.64
CA SER A 87 15.86 -46.97 29.21
C SER A 87 15.95 -45.51 28.73
N ALA A 88 16.90 -45.22 27.85
CA ALA A 88 17.04 -43.90 27.25
C ALA A 88 16.33 -43.90 25.88
N PRO A 89 15.43 -42.95 25.61
CA PRO A 89 14.86 -42.81 24.27
C PRO A 89 15.96 -42.44 23.27
N THR A 90 15.78 -42.83 22.01
CA THR A 90 16.68 -42.41 20.92
C THR A 90 16.66 -40.88 20.82
N PRO A 91 17.82 -40.19 20.95
CA PRO A 91 17.91 -38.74 20.81
C PRO A 91 17.31 -38.25 19.49
N ASP A 92 16.60 -37.12 19.53
CA ASP A 92 15.93 -36.55 18.35
C ASP A 92 16.90 -36.11 17.27
N CYS A 93 18.13 -35.74 17.65
CA CYS A 93 19.20 -35.47 16.70
C CYS A 93 19.59 -36.70 15.85
N LEU A 94 19.53 -37.92 16.40
CA LEU A 94 19.78 -39.17 15.65
C LEU A 94 18.62 -39.52 14.70
N LYS A 95 17.47 -38.86 14.85
CA LYS A 95 16.34 -38.92 13.93
C LYS A 95 16.38 -37.80 12.87
N GLY A 96 17.37 -36.91 12.94
CA GLY A 96 17.51 -35.75 12.06
C GLY A 96 16.53 -34.60 12.37
N LEU A 97 15.92 -34.59 13.56
CA LEU A 97 14.99 -33.53 13.97
C LEU A 97 15.73 -32.29 14.53
N GLU A 98 16.95 -32.48 15.04
CA GLU A 98 17.78 -31.43 15.62
C GLU A 98 19.27 -31.69 15.31
N ALA A 99 20.14 -30.69 15.50
CA ALA A 99 21.58 -30.87 15.39
C ALA A 99 22.13 -31.72 16.54
N CYS A 100 23.05 -32.64 16.27
CA CYS A 100 23.67 -33.43 17.33
C CYS A 100 24.76 -32.65 18.07
N VAL A 101 24.74 -32.77 19.40
CA VAL A 101 25.84 -32.41 20.29
C VAL A 101 26.98 -33.43 20.21
N SER A 102 28.08 -33.20 20.94
CA SER A 102 29.23 -34.11 20.95
C SER A 102 28.82 -35.53 21.45
N PRO A 103 29.52 -36.60 20.99
CA PRO A 103 29.25 -37.97 21.47
C PRO A 103 29.28 -38.12 22.99
N GLN A 104 30.14 -37.35 23.66
CA GLN A 104 30.28 -37.28 25.10
C GLN A 104 29.00 -36.71 25.73
N THR A 105 28.52 -35.57 25.25
CA THR A 105 27.26 -34.98 25.71
C THR A 105 26.06 -35.89 25.46
N LEU A 106 25.98 -36.54 24.29
CA LEU A 106 24.95 -37.53 24.01
C LEU A 106 24.98 -38.70 25.01
N ALA A 107 26.16 -39.18 25.37
CA ALA A 107 26.31 -40.24 26.37
C ALA A 107 25.86 -39.77 27.75
N PHE A 108 26.23 -38.55 28.17
CA PHE A 108 25.75 -37.95 29.41
C PHE A 108 24.22 -37.84 29.41
N ASP A 109 23.61 -37.42 28.30
CA ASP A 109 22.16 -37.23 28.17
C ASP A 109 21.38 -38.52 28.23
N ALA A 110 21.83 -39.53 27.46
CA ALA A 110 21.26 -40.86 27.51
C ALA A 110 21.32 -41.42 28.93
N LEU A 111 22.39 -41.12 29.67
CA LEU A 111 22.57 -41.52 31.05
C LEU A 111 21.99 -40.52 32.06
N GLY A 112 21.45 -39.38 31.63
CA GLY A 112 20.98 -38.29 32.49
C GLY A 112 22.00 -37.84 33.53
N LEU A 113 23.29 -37.96 33.20
CA LEU A 113 24.39 -37.48 34.03
C LEU A 113 24.56 -35.98 33.81
N THR A 114 24.80 -35.24 34.89
CA THR A 114 25.13 -33.82 34.85
C THR A 114 26.62 -33.57 35.04
N MET A 115 27.31 -34.50 35.72
CA MET A 115 28.73 -34.38 36.01
C MET A 115 29.34 -35.74 36.37
N VAL A 116 30.61 -35.93 36.03
CA VAL A 116 31.43 -37.06 36.48
C VAL A 116 32.58 -36.52 37.33
N ILE A 117 32.68 -37.01 38.56
CA ILE A 117 33.76 -36.66 39.48
C ILE A 117 34.70 -37.85 39.53
N ARG A 118 35.92 -37.67 39.04
CA ARG A 118 36.98 -38.68 39.12
C ARG A 118 37.82 -38.41 40.35
N VAL A 119 38.00 -39.39 41.21
CA VAL A 119 38.71 -39.24 42.48
C VAL A 119 39.78 -40.32 42.62
N ASP A 120 41.03 -39.90 42.64
CA ASP A 120 42.19 -40.76 42.85
C ASP A 120 42.73 -40.51 44.27
N VAL A 121 42.59 -41.52 45.14
CA VAL A 121 42.94 -41.45 46.56
C VAL A 121 44.29 -42.09 46.81
N THR A 122 45.17 -41.35 47.48
CA THR A 122 46.51 -41.80 47.89
C THR A 122 46.71 -41.59 49.40
N ARG A 123 47.70 -42.27 49.98
CA ARG A 123 48.10 -42.10 51.38
C ARG A 123 49.52 -41.58 51.44
N ASN A 124 49.68 -40.45 52.14
CA ASN A 124 50.95 -39.81 52.41
C ASN A 124 51.27 -39.88 53.92
N ALA A 125 52.43 -39.36 54.33
CA ALA A 125 52.85 -39.34 55.74
C ALA A 125 51.85 -38.61 56.65
N ASP A 126 51.17 -37.59 56.12
CA ASP A 126 50.29 -36.69 56.87
C ASP A 126 48.80 -37.07 56.84
N GLY A 127 48.43 -38.12 56.09
CA GLY A 127 47.03 -38.56 55.98
C GLY A 127 46.67 -39.12 54.60
N LEU A 128 45.41 -38.93 54.23
CA LEU A 128 44.88 -39.28 52.91
C LEU A 128 44.77 -38.03 52.04
N THR A 129 45.04 -38.18 50.76
CA THR A 129 44.88 -37.13 49.75
C THR A 129 43.97 -37.65 48.64
N ALA A 130 42.95 -36.88 48.28
CA ALA A 130 42.08 -37.14 47.14
C ALA A 130 42.39 -36.11 46.05
N ASN A 131 43.01 -36.56 44.97
CA ASN A 131 43.11 -35.78 43.75
C ASN A 131 41.82 -36.00 42.97
N TYR A 132 41.10 -34.92 42.65
CA TYR A 132 39.85 -35.02 41.94
C TYR A 132 39.87 -34.21 40.65
N ALA A 133 39.14 -34.72 39.66
CA ALA A 133 38.86 -34.05 38.40
C ALA A 133 37.34 -33.97 38.22
N LEU A 134 36.83 -32.76 37.99
CA LEU A 134 35.46 -32.52 37.59
C LEU A 134 35.40 -32.64 36.07
N VAL A 135 34.63 -33.61 35.59
CA VAL A 135 34.34 -33.78 34.17
C VAL A 135 32.91 -33.32 33.96
N ASP A 136 32.76 -32.26 33.18
CA ASP A 136 31.45 -31.70 32.87
C ASP A 136 30.71 -32.55 31.82
N ARG A 137 29.53 -32.09 31.41
CA ARG A 137 28.68 -32.77 30.43
C ARG A 137 29.24 -32.72 28.99
N ARG A 138 30.25 -31.91 28.70
CA ARG A 138 31.02 -31.95 27.45
C ARG A 138 32.05 -33.09 27.45
N GLY A 139 32.33 -33.67 28.62
CA GLY A 139 33.38 -34.67 28.79
C GLY A 139 34.76 -34.05 28.98
N GLU A 140 34.84 -32.72 29.11
CA GLU A 140 36.06 -31.97 29.34
C GLU A 140 36.42 -31.95 30.84
N VAL A 141 37.72 -31.97 31.13
CA VAL A 141 38.19 -31.83 32.51
C VAL A 141 38.10 -30.36 32.88
N ALA A 142 37.03 -30.04 33.58
CA ALA A 142 36.60 -28.69 33.86
C ALA A 142 37.34 -28.08 35.08
N ARG A 143 37.82 -28.93 35.99
CA ARG A 143 38.70 -28.55 37.11
C ARG A 143 39.46 -29.76 37.65
N GLU A 144 40.71 -29.57 38.05
CA GLU A 144 41.46 -30.52 38.87
C GLU A 144 41.95 -29.86 40.14
N ALA A 145 41.80 -30.51 41.28
CA ALA A 145 42.44 -30.08 42.53
C ALA A 145 42.64 -31.25 43.49
N SER A 146 43.15 -30.96 44.68
CA SER A 146 43.44 -31.97 45.70
C SER A 146 42.93 -31.52 47.05
N VAL A 147 42.29 -32.43 47.78
CA VAL A 147 41.87 -32.23 49.17
C VAL A 147 42.53 -33.26 50.08
N GLN A 148 42.72 -32.90 51.35
CA GLN A 148 43.39 -33.75 52.33
C GLN A 148 42.46 -34.04 53.52
N GLY A 149 42.66 -35.19 54.16
CA GLY A 149 41.94 -35.57 55.38
C GLY A 149 42.68 -36.67 56.15
N LYS A 150 42.59 -36.68 57.48
CA LYS A 150 43.30 -37.68 58.30
C LYS A 150 42.56 -39.01 58.32
N THR A 151 41.24 -38.97 58.19
CA THR A 151 40.37 -40.15 58.13
C THR A 151 39.59 -40.19 56.81
N PRO A 152 39.11 -41.37 56.36
CA PRO A 152 38.26 -41.46 55.16
C PRO A 152 36.99 -40.60 55.26
N ARG A 153 36.45 -40.42 56.46
CA ARG A 153 35.28 -39.57 56.69
C ARG A 153 35.62 -38.08 56.56
N GLU A 154 36.71 -37.63 57.16
CA GLU A 154 37.17 -36.24 56.99
C GLU A 154 37.47 -35.90 55.53
N LEU A 155 38.15 -36.81 54.82
CA LEU A 155 38.45 -36.63 53.40
C LEU A 155 37.18 -36.52 52.55
N ALA A 156 36.16 -37.34 52.86
CA ALA A 156 34.87 -37.27 52.18
C ALA A 156 34.16 -35.93 52.38
N PHE A 157 34.11 -35.41 53.61
CA PHE A 157 33.50 -34.12 53.90
C PHE A 157 34.25 -32.96 53.23
N ALA A 158 35.60 -32.98 53.28
CA ALA A 158 36.42 -31.97 52.61
C ALA A 158 36.21 -31.99 51.08
N LEU A 159 36.15 -33.19 50.49
CA LEU A 159 35.91 -33.37 49.06
C LEU A 159 34.52 -32.91 48.64
N ALA A 160 33.48 -33.24 49.42
CA ALA A 160 32.12 -32.81 49.13
C ALA A 160 31.97 -31.28 49.19
N GLY A 161 32.57 -30.63 50.21
CA GLY A 161 32.57 -29.17 50.33
C GLY A 161 33.28 -28.48 49.17
N GLU A 162 34.50 -28.91 48.85
CA GLU A 162 35.28 -28.32 47.75
C GLU A 162 34.55 -28.45 46.40
N ILE A 163 33.90 -29.58 46.14
CA ILE A 163 33.20 -29.81 44.87
C ILE A 163 31.92 -28.97 44.77
N PHE A 164 31.20 -28.81 45.89
CA PHE A 164 30.05 -27.92 45.95
C PHE A 164 30.47 -26.47 45.67
N ASP A 165 31.59 -26.02 46.24
CA ASP A 165 32.11 -24.67 46.02
C ASP A 165 32.69 -24.47 44.61
N ALA A 166 33.05 -25.55 43.92
CA ALA A 166 33.69 -25.51 42.61
C ALA A 166 32.71 -25.51 41.42
N THR A 167 31.41 -25.66 41.64
CA THR A 167 30.42 -25.75 40.54
C THR A 167 29.16 -24.93 40.82
N ALA A 168 28.49 -24.51 39.75
CA ALA A 168 27.27 -23.70 39.81
C ALA A 168 26.35 -24.03 38.63
N SER A 169 25.04 -23.86 38.83
CA SER A 169 24.04 -24.09 37.79
C SER A 169 23.69 -22.78 37.06
N ILE A 170 23.48 -22.88 35.76
CA ILE A 170 23.01 -21.80 34.90
C ILE A 170 21.74 -22.23 34.16
N THR A 171 20.81 -21.29 34.04
CA THR A 171 19.61 -21.38 33.21
C THR A 171 19.78 -20.44 32.02
N LEU A 172 19.58 -20.95 30.81
CA LEU A 172 19.66 -20.19 29.56
C LEU A 172 18.31 -20.27 28.85
N ARG A 173 17.70 -19.12 28.58
CA ARG A 173 16.41 -18.99 27.91
C ARG A 173 16.55 -18.06 26.71
N SER A 174 15.75 -18.29 25.68
CA SER A 174 15.63 -17.36 24.56
C SER A 174 14.19 -17.06 24.24
N GLU A 175 13.96 -15.88 23.67
CA GLU A 175 12.69 -15.51 23.04
C GLU A 175 12.95 -15.23 21.54
N PRO A 176 12.43 -16.06 20.61
CA PRO A 176 11.68 -17.30 20.83
C PRO A 176 12.53 -18.47 21.37
N GLU A 177 11.88 -19.48 21.96
CA GLU A 177 12.52 -20.70 22.49
C GLU A 177 13.06 -21.61 21.36
N GLY A 178 13.96 -22.53 21.70
CA GLY A 178 14.53 -23.51 20.76
C GLY A 178 15.85 -23.07 20.12
N ALA A 179 16.47 -21.99 20.60
CA ALA A 179 17.78 -21.56 20.13
C ALA A 179 18.86 -22.56 20.53
N GLN A 180 19.73 -22.93 19.59
CA GLN A 180 20.91 -23.74 19.85
C GLN A 180 21.91 -22.95 20.68
N VAL A 181 22.40 -23.56 21.75
CA VAL A 181 23.32 -22.96 22.72
C VAL A 181 24.69 -23.61 22.59
N GLU A 182 25.71 -22.79 22.42
CA GLU A 182 27.12 -23.16 22.56
C GLU A 182 27.69 -22.50 23.82
N ILE A 183 28.48 -23.23 24.62
CA ILE A 183 29.21 -22.70 25.77
C ILE A 183 30.70 -23.01 25.61
N ASP A 184 31.53 -21.98 25.68
CA ASP A 184 32.98 -22.03 25.41
C ASP A 184 33.32 -22.70 24.06
N GLY A 185 32.47 -22.47 23.05
CA GLY A 185 32.64 -22.98 21.69
C GLY A 185 32.13 -24.41 21.45
N GLU A 186 31.50 -25.05 22.43
CA GLU A 186 30.90 -26.39 22.26
C GLU A 186 29.37 -26.36 22.41
N ALA A 187 28.67 -27.03 21.49
CA ALA A 187 27.21 -27.13 21.52
C ALA A 187 26.73 -27.97 22.72
N VAL A 188 25.92 -27.37 23.59
CA VAL A 188 25.47 -27.97 24.86
C VAL A 188 23.96 -28.31 24.89
N GLY A 189 23.18 -27.80 23.94
CA GLY A 189 21.74 -28.08 23.82
C GLY A 189 20.96 -26.95 23.17
N THR A 190 19.66 -26.89 23.44
CA THR A 190 18.72 -25.85 22.98
C THR A 190 18.01 -25.19 24.17
N THR A 191 17.62 -23.92 24.04
CA THR A 191 16.85 -23.21 25.07
C THR A 191 15.40 -23.70 25.15
N PRO A 192 14.76 -23.71 26.34
CA PRO A 192 15.33 -23.45 27.66
C PRO A 192 16.28 -24.56 28.13
N LEU A 193 17.46 -24.19 28.62
CA LEU A 193 18.52 -25.11 29.03
C LEU A 193 18.95 -24.85 30.48
N ASN A 194 18.85 -25.87 31.33
CA ASN A 194 19.52 -25.89 32.63
C ASN A 194 20.85 -26.67 32.50
N TYR A 195 21.95 -26.04 32.89
CA TYR A 195 23.29 -26.58 32.68
C TYR A 195 24.16 -26.33 33.93
N ARG A 196 25.02 -27.28 34.32
CA ARG A 196 25.93 -27.11 35.46
C ARG A 196 27.37 -27.04 34.97
N LEU A 197 28.09 -26.02 35.40
CA LEU A 197 29.46 -25.70 34.99
C LEU A 197 30.34 -25.46 36.22
N PRO A 198 31.67 -25.51 36.08
CA PRO A 198 32.57 -24.99 37.09
C PRO A 198 32.32 -23.51 37.38
N VAL A 199 32.69 -23.08 38.58
CA VAL A 199 32.82 -21.65 38.88
C VAL A 199 33.94 -21.02 38.04
N GLY A 200 33.74 -19.78 37.60
CA GLY A 200 34.64 -19.08 36.70
C GLY A 200 33.94 -18.39 35.54
N LYS A 201 34.73 -17.90 34.58
CA LYS A 201 34.24 -17.17 33.40
C LYS A 201 34.00 -18.12 32.24
N HIS A 202 32.85 -17.96 31.61
CA HIS A 202 32.39 -18.70 30.45
C HIS A 202 31.86 -17.76 29.37
N THR A 203 31.80 -18.26 28.15
CA THR A 203 31.17 -17.58 27.01
C THR A 203 30.00 -18.40 26.50
N TYR A 204 28.99 -17.75 25.93
CA TYR A 204 27.88 -18.42 25.28
C TYR A 204 27.58 -17.81 23.91
N THR A 205 27.04 -18.63 23.02
CA THR A 205 26.47 -18.24 21.74
C THR A 205 25.09 -18.88 21.61
N MET A 206 24.07 -18.08 21.28
CA MET A 206 22.73 -18.57 20.97
C MET A 206 22.44 -18.36 19.49
N ARG A 207 22.01 -19.42 18.81
CA ARG A 207 21.67 -19.40 17.38
C ARG A 207 20.28 -19.97 17.15
N LEU A 208 19.45 -19.23 16.42
CA LEU A 208 18.16 -19.69 15.96
C LEU A 208 18.02 -19.38 14.47
N ALA A 209 17.39 -20.29 13.72
CA ALA A 209 17.20 -20.11 12.28
C ALA A 209 16.46 -18.80 11.99
N ASP A 210 16.90 -18.08 10.96
CA ASP A 210 16.34 -16.79 10.52
C ASP A 210 16.40 -15.65 11.56
N HIS A 211 17.20 -15.81 12.62
CA HIS A 211 17.44 -14.80 13.65
C HIS A 211 18.92 -14.41 13.73
N ARG A 212 19.18 -13.23 14.30
CA ARG A 212 20.53 -12.75 14.61
C ARG A 212 21.16 -13.61 15.71
N VAL A 213 22.44 -13.91 15.54
CA VAL A 213 23.24 -14.62 16.55
C VAL A 213 23.51 -13.69 17.73
N VAL A 214 23.31 -14.19 18.95
CA VAL A 214 23.65 -13.49 20.19
C VAL A 214 24.84 -14.16 20.85
N GLU A 215 25.83 -13.37 21.25
CA GLU A 215 27.05 -13.82 21.91
C GLU A 215 27.27 -13.03 23.20
N GLY A 216 27.74 -13.70 24.25
CA GLY A 216 27.99 -13.06 25.53
C GLY A 216 28.96 -13.83 26.43
N SER A 217 29.21 -13.26 27.60
CA SER A 217 30.05 -13.89 28.63
C SER A 217 29.41 -13.78 29.99
N PHE A 218 29.62 -14.79 30.83
CA PHE A 218 29.12 -14.80 32.20
C PHE A 218 30.16 -15.38 33.15
N GLU A 219 30.13 -14.90 34.39
CA GLU A 219 30.89 -15.47 35.50
C GLU A 219 29.94 -16.19 36.45
N LEU A 220 30.35 -17.38 36.88
CA LEU A 220 29.68 -18.22 37.88
C LEU A 220 30.45 -18.19 39.19
N GLU A 221 29.74 -17.92 40.27
CA GLU A 221 30.25 -17.90 41.65
C GLU A 221 29.75 -19.12 42.43
N SER A 222 30.42 -19.49 43.52
CA SER A 222 30.05 -20.69 44.28
C SER A 222 28.63 -20.57 44.84
N SER A 223 27.86 -21.67 44.77
CA SER A 223 26.46 -21.78 45.22
C SER A 223 25.44 -20.86 44.53
N GLY A 224 25.85 -20.08 43.52
CA GLY A 224 24.96 -19.22 42.74
C GLY A 224 24.23 -19.98 41.63
N ALA A 225 22.94 -19.71 41.45
CA ALA A 225 22.25 -20.01 40.20
C ALA A 225 22.22 -18.74 39.34
N LYS A 226 22.67 -18.84 38.09
CA LYS A 226 22.59 -17.72 37.14
C LYS A 226 21.47 -17.97 36.14
N ASP A 227 20.68 -16.94 35.82
CA ASP A 227 19.66 -17.01 34.76
C ASP A 227 20.04 -15.99 33.69
N ILE A 228 20.16 -16.45 32.45
CA ILE A 228 20.41 -15.63 31.26
C ILE A 228 19.21 -15.77 30.34
N HIS A 229 18.61 -14.65 30.00
CA HIS A 229 17.49 -14.57 29.09
C HIS A 229 17.83 -13.61 27.97
N GLU A 230 17.83 -14.12 26.73
CA GLU A 230 18.15 -13.34 25.54
C GLU A 230 16.96 -13.27 24.59
N LYS A 231 16.71 -12.08 24.03
CA LYS A 231 15.80 -11.94 22.91
C LYS A 231 16.59 -12.04 21.61
N LEU A 232 16.14 -12.90 20.71
CA LEU A 232 16.73 -13.07 19.39
C LEU A 232 15.92 -12.24 18.40
N ASP A 233 16.56 -11.27 17.75
CA ASP A 233 15.92 -10.46 16.71
C ASP A 233 15.93 -11.20 15.38
N GLU A 234 14.83 -11.12 14.63
CA GLU A 234 14.74 -11.70 13.29
C GLU A 234 15.76 -11.05 12.33
N LEU A 235 16.20 -11.82 11.32
CA LEU A 235 16.99 -11.28 10.22
C LEU A 235 16.08 -10.50 9.25
N PRO A 236 16.53 -9.35 8.71
CA PRO A 236 15.75 -8.64 7.70
C PRO A 236 15.56 -9.51 6.45
N GLY A 237 14.39 -9.38 5.82
CA GLY A 237 14.15 -9.85 4.46
C GLY A 237 14.79 -8.91 3.44
N VAL A 238 15.00 -9.41 2.23
CA VAL A 238 15.56 -8.64 1.11
C VAL A 238 14.57 -8.64 -0.06
N LEU A 239 14.16 -7.45 -0.50
CA LEU A 239 13.42 -7.26 -1.75
C LEU A 239 14.38 -6.88 -2.88
N LEU A 240 14.24 -7.59 -4.01
CA LEU A 240 14.95 -7.33 -5.26
C LEU A 240 13.94 -7.09 -6.38
N VAL A 241 13.93 -5.88 -6.95
CA VAL A 241 13.10 -5.58 -8.11
C VAL A 241 13.93 -5.72 -9.40
N ARG A 242 13.39 -6.41 -10.39
CA ARG A 242 14.05 -6.72 -11.66
C ARG A 242 13.17 -6.30 -12.83
N ASP A 243 13.80 -6.12 -13.99
CA ASP A 243 13.15 -5.73 -15.27
C ASP A 243 12.44 -4.35 -15.26
N ALA A 244 12.57 -3.58 -14.18
CA ALA A 244 12.04 -2.22 -14.10
C ALA A 244 12.87 -1.27 -14.99
N PRO A 245 12.26 -0.23 -15.57
CA PRO A 245 12.98 0.77 -16.37
C PRO A 245 14.12 1.46 -15.60
N ASP A 246 15.14 1.92 -16.31
CA ASP A 246 16.26 2.65 -15.71
C ASP A 246 15.78 3.88 -14.93
N GLY A 247 16.32 4.04 -13.72
CA GLY A 247 15.93 5.11 -12.81
C GLY A 247 14.56 4.93 -12.13
N ALA A 248 13.94 3.76 -12.25
CA ALA A 248 12.75 3.42 -11.47
C ALA A 248 13.06 3.43 -9.97
N LYS A 249 12.20 4.11 -9.21
CA LYS A 249 12.26 4.22 -7.75
C LYS A 249 11.27 3.26 -7.12
N VAL A 250 11.67 2.66 -6.00
CA VAL A 250 10.84 1.77 -5.19
C VAL A 250 10.36 2.52 -3.96
N PHE A 251 9.06 2.46 -3.73
CA PHE A 251 8.39 2.96 -2.54
C PHE A 251 7.81 1.77 -1.79
N VAL A 252 7.93 1.80 -0.47
CA VAL A 252 7.42 0.76 0.43
C VAL A 252 6.56 1.47 1.45
N ASP A 253 5.28 1.12 1.50
CA ASP A 253 4.25 1.78 2.32
C ASP A 253 4.22 3.32 2.14
N GLY A 254 4.48 3.76 0.91
CA GLY A 254 4.50 5.19 0.54
C GLY A 254 5.84 5.90 0.73
N GLU A 255 6.83 5.27 1.39
CA GLU A 255 8.17 5.85 1.59
C GLU A 255 9.17 5.40 0.52
N GLU A 256 9.96 6.32 -0.05
CA GLU A 256 11.02 5.97 -1.00
C GLU A 256 12.14 5.19 -0.29
N ARG A 257 12.41 3.96 -0.74
CA ARG A 257 13.44 3.08 -0.14
C ARG A 257 14.70 2.94 -0.99
N GLY A 258 14.64 3.26 -2.28
CA GLY A 258 15.80 3.21 -3.16
C GLY A 258 15.42 3.00 -4.62
N LEU A 259 16.39 2.53 -5.42
CA LEU A 259 16.19 2.21 -6.83
C LEU A 259 15.81 0.74 -7.02
N ALA A 260 15.06 0.44 -8.08
CA ALA A 260 14.57 -0.92 -8.35
C ALA A 260 15.69 -1.97 -8.44
N SER A 261 16.88 -1.61 -8.93
CA SER A 261 18.01 -2.55 -9.08
C SER A 261 18.82 -2.78 -7.80
N GLU A 262 18.48 -2.12 -6.69
CA GLU A 262 19.20 -2.23 -5.42
C GLU A 262 18.64 -3.36 -4.55
N ARG A 263 19.46 -3.82 -3.58
CA ARG A 263 19.00 -4.72 -2.53
C ARG A 263 18.36 -3.89 -1.44
N LEU A 264 17.06 -4.07 -1.21
CA LEU A 264 16.32 -3.37 -0.17
C LEU A 264 16.10 -4.31 1.01
N GLU A 265 16.74 -4.00 2.14
CA GLU A 265 16.55 -4.72 3.39
C GLU A 265 15.34 -4.15 4.13
N LEU A 266 14.41 -5.02 4.49
CA LEU A 266 13.17 -4.69 5.19
C LEU A 266 12.97 -5.69 6.32
N GLU A 267 12.37 -5.24 7.42
CA GLU A 267 11.96 -6.16 8.47
C GLU A 267 10.93 -7.18 7.94
N PRO A 268 10.75 -8.33 8.60
CA PRO A 268 9.71 -9.27 8.20
C PRO A 268 8.32 -8.66 8.31
N GLY A 269 7.50 -8.84 7.30
CA GLY A 269 6.19 -8.19 7.22
C GLY A 269 5.56 -8.21 5.83
N THR A 270 4.34 -7.67 5.73
CA THR A 270 3.66 -7.42 4.46
C THR A 270 3.69 -5.94 4.15
N TYR A 271 4.09 -5.63 2.92
CA TYR A 271 4.33 -4.27 2.46
C TYR A 271 3.57 -3.99 1.18
N THR A 272 3.06 -2.77 1.02
CA THR A 272 2.62 -2.26 -0.28
C THR A 272 3.83 -1.68 -1.00
N VAL A 273 4.24 -2.34 -2.09
CA VAL A 273 5.40 -1.93 -2.88
C VAL A 273 4.93 -1.22 -4.15
N GLU A 274 5.36 0.03 -4.33
CA GLU A 274 5.12 0.78 -5.56
C GLU A 274 6.41 1.04 -6.33
N ILE A 275 6.37 0.85 -7.63
CA ILE A 275 7.49 1.13 -8.52
C ILE A 275 7.10 2.24 -9.48
N ARG A 276 7.82 3.36 -9.40
CA ARG A 276 7.53 4.59 -10.14
C ARG A 276 8.70 4.93 -11.05
N ALA A 277 8.41 5.20 -12.33
CA ALA A 277 9.39 5.67 -13.30
C ALA A 277 8.80 6.79 -14.17
N LYS A 278 9.65 7.72 -14.61
CA LYS A 278 9.20 8.85 -15.45
C LYS A 278 8.70 8.35 -16.81
N GLY A 279 7.47 8.72 -17.18
CA GLY A 279 6.87 8.33 -18.47
C GLY A 279 6.29 6.91 -18.48
N PHE A 280 6.09 6.32 -17.30
CA PHE A 280 5.46 5.02 -17.11
C PHE A 280 4.31 5.14 -16.11
N ASP A 281 3.38 4.20 -16.15
CA ASP A 281 2.36 4.05 -15.12
C ASP A 281 2.96 3.39 -13.87
N THR A 282 2.47 3.81 -12.69
CA THR A 282 2.92 3.24 -11.41
C THR A 282 2.41 1.81 -11.28
N HIS A 283 3.30 0.88 -10.95
CA HIS A 283 2.92 -0.48 -10.56
C HIS A 283 2.86 -0.57 -9.03
N SER A 284 1.83 -1.21 -8.50
CA SER A 284 1.64 -1.42 -7.05
C SER A 284 1.25 -2.88 -6.80
N GLU A 285 1.91 -3.51 -5.82
CA GLU A 285 1.68 -4.90 -5.43
C GLU A 285 1.94 -5.08 -3.92
N GLU A 286 1.17 -5.93 -3.26
CA GLU A 286 1.50 -6.38 -1.90
C GLU A 286 2.59 -7.47 -1.93
N VAL A 287 3.61 -7.30 -1.11
CA VAL A 287 4.72 -8.25 -0.97
C VAL A 287 4.91 -8.62 0.49
N THR A 288 4.83 -9.92 0.78
CA THR A 288 5.17 -10.47 2.10
C THR A 288 6.61 -10.96 2.10
N LEU A 289 7.40 -10.49 3.07
CA LEU A 289 8.78 -10.88 3.31
C LEU A 289 8.87 -11.64 4.64
N SER A 290 9.44 -12.84 4.61
CA SER A 290 9.82 -13.59 5.81
C SER A 290 11.25 -13.26 6.25
N ALA A 291 11.56 -13.53 7.51
CA ALA A 291 12.89 -13.34 8.06
C ALA A 291 13.97 -14.06 7.24
N GLY A 292 15.06 -13.35 6.93
CA GLY A 292 16.17 -13.86 6.11
C GLY A 292 15.84 -14.19 4.65
N GLN A 293 14.59 -14.02 4.20
CA GLN A 293 14.16 -14.36 2.84
C GLN A 293 14.69 -13.35 1.82
N VAL A 294 15.06 -13.83 0.63
CA VAL A 294 15.26 -12.97 -0.55
C VAL A 294 14.10 -13.13 -1.51
N ALA A 295 13.27 -12.10 -1.66
CA ALA A 295 12.16 -12.08 -2.61
C ALA A 295 12.55 -11.30 -3.89
N GLU A 296 12.45 -11.96 -5.04
CA GLU A 296 12.66 -11.33 -6.35
C GLU A 296 11.31 -11.03 -7.01
N LYS A 297 11.10 -9.77 -7.41
CA LYS A 297 9.91 -9.30 -8.15
C LYS A 297 10.33 -8.76 -9.51
N ARG A 298 9.73 -9.29 -10.58
CA ARG A 298 9.97 -8.83 -11.95
C ARG A 298 8.84 -7.93 -12.37
N VAL A 299 9.14 -6.65 -12.59
CA VAL A 299 8.13 -5.64 -12.89
C VAL A 299 8.50 -4.94 -14.17
N ARG A 300 7.65 -5.10 -15.19
CA ARG A 300 7.74 -4.36 -16.45
C ARG A 300 6.66 -3.29 -16.45
N LEU A 301 7.07 -2.03 -16.42
CA LEU A 301 6.13 -0.93 -16.45
C LEU A 301 5.64 -0.65 -17.87
N GLU A 302 4.37 -0.27 -17.98
CA GLU A 302 3.77 0.21 -19.22
C GLU A 302 4.05 1.71 -19.39
N LYS A 303 4.38 2.13 -20.61
CA LYS A 303 4.61 3.55 -20.90
C LYS A 303 3.30 4.30 -20.75
N SER A 304 3.30 5.35 -19.92
CA SER A 304 2.13 6.20 -19.78
C SER A 304 1.96 7.04 -21.04
N ASN A 305 0.80 6.92 -21.68
CA ASN A 305 0.42 7.81 -22.77
C ASN A 305 -0.39 8.97 -22.19
N PRO A 306 0.16 10.19 -22.13
CA PRO A 306 -0.53 11.33 -21.55
C PRO A 306 -1.85 11.68 -22.27
N LEU A 307 -2.03 11.24 -23.52
CA LEU A 307 -3.28 11.42 -24.27
C LEU A 307 -4.33 10.36 -23.96
N LEU A 308 -3.97 9.20 -23.42
CA LEU A 308 -4.89 8.07 -23.14
C LEU A 308 -4.93 7.68 -21.67
N LYS A 309 -4.35 8.50 -20.78
CA LYS A 309 -4.42 8.23 -19.34
C LYS A 309 -5.88 8.27 -18.93
N ASP A 310 -6.39 7.19 -18.34
CA ASP A 310 -7.73 7.20 -17.77
C ASP A 310 -7.79 8.30 -16.72
N ILE A 311 -8.55 9.35 -17.03
CA ILE A 311 -8.82 10.44 -16.09
C ILE A 311 -10.04 9.98 -15.28
N GLU A 312 -9.92 9.98 -13.96
CA GLU A 312 -11.06 9.67 -13.10
C GLU A 312 -12.21 10.63 -13.43
N PRO A 313 -13.43 10.13 -13.72
CA PRO A 313 -14.56 10.97 -14.09
C PRO A 313 -14.82 12.10 -13.08
N ASN A 314 -14.62 11.83 -11.79
CA ASN A 314 -14.81 12.79 -10.70
C ASN A 314 -13.81 13.96 -10.74
N SER A 315 -12.66 13.79 -11.39
CA SER A 315 -11.69 14.86 -11.59
C SER A 315 -12.06 15.77 -12.77
N ILE A 316 -12.85 15.27 -13.73
CA ILE A 316 -13.31 16.04 -14.88
C ILE A 316 -14.55 16.85 -14.48
N ALA A 317 -14.32 17.99 -13.84
CA ALA A 317 -15.27 19.08 -13.70
C ALA A 317 -16.61 18.74 -13.02
N VAL A 318 -16.58 18.67 -11.69
CA VAL A 318 -17.76 18.93 -10.84
C VAL A 318 -17.78 20.42 -10.49
N ASN A 319 -18.95 21.06 -10.52
CA ASN A 319 -19.18 22.45 -10.09
C ASN A 319 -18.17 23.46 -10.66
N SER A 320 -18.01 23.48 -11.98
CA SER A 320 -16.97 24.27 -12.66
C SER A 320 -17.55 25.28 -13.65
N TYR A 321 -16.87 26.42 -13.78
CA TYR A 321 -17.10 27.35 -14.89
C TYR A 321 -16.30 26.89 -16.09
N ILE A 322 -16.94 26.81 -17.25
CA ILE A 322 -16.30 26.35 -18.48
C ILE A 322 -16.40 27.44 -19.54
N GLY A 323 -15.23 27.88 -20.02
CA GLY A 323 -15.11 28.73 -21.20
C GLY A 323 -14.78 27.87 -22.43
N ARG A 324 -15.47 28.10 -23.55
CA ARG A 324 -15.17 27.43 -24.82
C ARG A 324 -15.03 28.44 -25.94
N LEU A 325 -14.05 28.20 -26.81
CA LEU A 325 -13.88 28.93 -28.06
C LEU A 325 -13.95 27.91 -29.20
N SER A 326 -14.84 28.15 -30.15
CA SER A 326 -15.08 27.26 -31.29
C SER A 326 -15.09 28.05 -32.59
N PHE A 327 -14.69 27.39 -33.67
CA PHE A 327 -14.97 27.81 -35.03
C PHE A 327 -16.30 27.18 -35.47
N ASP A 328 -17.23 28.00 -35.95
CA ASP A 328 -18.53 27.58 -36.46
C ASP A 328 -18.53 27.67 -37.99
N GLN A 329 -18.92 26.59 -38.65
CA GLN A 329 -19.27 26.56 -40.07
C GLN A 329 -20.76 26.24 -40.19
N SER A 330 -21.55 27.15 -40.73
CA SER A 330 -22.96 26.88 -40.99
C SER A 330 -23.25 26.60 -42.45
N LEU A 331 -24.38 25.95 -42.69
CA LEU A 331 -24.97 25.65 -43.99
C LEU A 331 -26.49 25.78 -43.88
N HIS A 332 -27.07 26.71 -44.63
CA HIS A 332 -28.50 26.98 -44.57
C HIS A 332 -29.03 27.62 -45.86
N MET A 333 -30.24 27.22 -46.25
CA MET A 333 -31.04 27.94 -47.24
C MET A 333 -31.84 29.06 -46.57
N THR A 334 -31.45 30.30 -46.83
CA THR A 334 -31.97 31.50 -46.17
C THR A 334 -32.49 32.53 -47.17
N THR A 335 -33.46 33.32 -46.76
CA THR A 335 -33.89 34.56 -47.42
C THR A 335 -33.57 35.73 -46.51
N PHE A 336 -33.39 36.93 -47.06
CA PHE A 336 -33.26 38.14 -46.24
C PHE A 336 -34.56 38.93 -46.21
N ARG A 337 -35.69 38.28 -46.51
CA ARG A 337 -37.02 38.89 -46.41
C ARG A 337 -37.19 39.56 -45.04
N ASP A 338 -37.86 40.71 -45.04
CA ASP A 338 -38.06 41.57 -43.88
C ASP A 338 -36.77 42.27 -43.38
N ALA A 339 -35.62 42.08 -44.04
CA ALA A 339 -34.44 42.89 -43.78
C ALA A 339 -34.63 44.30 -44.33
N ARG A 340 -34.41 45.29 -43.46
CA ARG A 340 -34.65 46.72 -43.76
C ARG A 340 -33.42 47.57 -43.45
N GLY A 341 -33.28 48.66 -44.17
CA GLY A 341 -32.24 49.67 -43.94
C GLY A 341 -32.66 51.02 -44.45
N ASP A 342 -31.98 52.07 -44.00
CA ASP A 342 -32.12 53.44 -44.49
C ASP A 342 -30.77 53.90 -45.03
N SER A 343 -30.79 54.60 -46.16
CA SER A 343 -29.61 55.28 -46.69
C SER A 343 -30.04 56.62 -47.27
N ALA A 344 -29.44 57.70 -46.73
CA ALA A 344 -29.72 59.07 -47.14
C ALA A 344 -31.22 59.48 -47.09
N GLY A 345 -32.00 58.91 -46.15
CA GLY A 345 -33.43 59.19 -46.00
C GLY A 345 -34.33 58.41 -46.96
N THR A 346 -33.79 57.39 -47.63
CA THR A 346 -34.53 56.43 -48.43
C THR A 346 -34.56 55.10 -47.70
N ASP A 347 -35.76 54.65 -47.36
CA ASP A 347 -35.99 53.32 -46.80
C ASP A 347 -35.87 52.25 -47.89
N PHE A 348 -35.20 51.13 -47.56
CA PHE A 348 -35.03 49.95 -48.40
C PHE A 348 -35.50 48.69 -47.66
N GLU A 349 -36.17 47.79 -48.38
CA GLU A 349 -36.60 46.49 -47.86
C GLU A 349 -36.22 45.37 -48.82
N PHE A 350 -35.67 44.27 -48.31
CA PHE A 350 -35.30 43.13 -49.16
C PHE A 350 -36.55 42.37 -49.64
N LEU A 351 -36.70 42.25 -50.95
CA LEU A 351 -37.82 41.54 -51.56
C LEU A 351 -37.50 40.07 -51.84
N GLY A 352 -36.31 39.79 -52.37
CA GLY A 352 -35.96 38.42 -52.78
C GLY A 352 -34.75 38.34 -53.68
N PHE A 353 -34.20 37.14 -53.82
CA PHE A 353 -33.16 36.88 -54.80
C PHE A 353 -33.72 36.77 -56.22
N ALA A 354 -32.92 37.18 -57.21
CA ALA A 354 -33.23 37.03 -58.62
C ALA A 354 -33.12 35.57 -59.06
N LYS A 355 -33.92 35.15 -60.04
CA LYS A 355 -33.91 33.78 -60.57
C LYS A 355 -32.53 33.43 -61.14
N GLU A 356 -32.02 32.23 -60.84
CA GLU A 356 -30.64 31.83 -61.16
C GLU A 356 -30.36 31.79 -62.68
N ASP A 357 -31.37 31.45 -63.49
CA ASP A 357 -31.31 31.42 -64.96
C ASP A 357 -31.75 32.75 -65.61
N GLN A 358 -32.37 33.65 -64.85
CA GLN A 358 -32.92 34.93 -65.33
C GLN A 358 -32.71 36.02 -64.26
N PRO A 359 -31.52 36.65 -64.19
CA PRO A 359 -31.16 37.59 -63.13
C PRO A 359 -31.95 38.91 -63.14
N SER A 360 -32.73 39.17 -64.20
CA SER A 360 -33.64 40.31 -64.31
C SER A 360 -35.06 40.01 -63.81
N VAL A 361 -35.33 38.80 -63.32
CA VAL A 361 -36.67 38.36 -62.86
C VAL A 361 -36.59 37.98 -61.38
N LEU A 362 -37.52 38.50 -60.57
CA LEU A 362 -37.66 38.11 -59.18
C LEU A 362 -37.99 36.61 -59.09
N GLY A 363 -37.23 35.86 -58.30
CA GLY A 363 -37.41 34.40 -58.18
C GLY A 363 -38.67 34.00 -57.40
N GLU A 364 -39.26 32.85 -57.75
CA GLU A 364 -40.36 32.24 -56.98
C GLU A 364 -39.87 31.64 -55.64
N ASP A 365 -38.65 31.08 -55.59
CA ASP A 365 -37.97 30.71 -54.33
C ASP A 365 -37.02 31.82 -53.90
N LEU A 366 -37.40 32.47 -52.81
CA LEU A 366 -36.71 33.60 -52.21
C LEU A 366 -35.48 33.17 -51.39
N ARG A 367 -35.12 31.88 -51.32
CA ARG A 367 -34.01 31.39 -50.49
C ARG A 367 -32.76 31.05 -51.30
N ARG A 368 -31.59 31.28 -50.72
CA ARG A 368 -30.27 30.89 -51.26
C ARG A 368 -29.47 30.12 -50.23
N LEU A 369 -28.68 29.16 -50.70
CA LEU A 369 -27.70 28.48 -49.86
C LEU A 369 -26.62 29.47 -49.46
N THR A 370 -26.39 29.59 -48.16
CA THR A 370 -25.31 30.40 -47.59
C THR A 370 -24.52 29.55 -46.60
N ALA A 371 -23.22 29.85 -46.49
CA ALA A 371 -22.29 29.07 -45.69
C ALA A 371 -21.38 29.96 -44.82
N PRO A 372 -21.93 30.87 -44.00
CA PRO A 372 -21.09 31.75 -43.19
C PRO A 372 -20.28 30.96 -42.18
N SER A 373 -19.08 31.46 -41.92
CA SER A 373 -18.16 30.89 -40.95
C SER A 373 -17.72 31.94 -39.95
N GLY A 374 -17.34 31.51 -38.76
CA GLY A 374 -17.09 32.45 -37.67
C GLY A 374 -16.60 31.82 -36.39
N LEU A 375 -16.61 32.63 -35.33
CA LEU A 375 -16.20 32.21 -34.00
C LEU A 375 -17.39 32.21 -33.04
N ARG A 376 -17.40 31.22 -32.15
CA ARG A 376 -18.36 31.08 -31.06
C ARG A 376 -17.65 31.00 -29.72
N PHE A 377 -18.13 31.80 -28.78
CA PHE A 377 -17.74 31.75 -27.38
C PHE A 377 -18.90 31.24 -26.53
N ASP A 378 -18.63 30.24 -25.70
CA ASP A 378 -19.58 29.72 -24.72
C ASP A 378 -19.03 29.88 -23.30
N PHE A 379 -19.82 30.45 -22.40
CA PHE A 379 -19.58 30.46 -20.97
C PHE A 379 -20.67 29.68 -20.27
N THR A 380 -20.28 28.58 -19.61
CA THR A 380 -21.20 27.60 -19.04
C THR A 380 -20.86 27.34 -17.59
N TYR A 381 -21.86 27.18 -16.75
CA TYR A 381 -21.69 26.56 -15.44
C TYR A 381 -22.10 25.09 -15.55
N SER A 382 -21.24 24.17 -15.13
CA SER A 382 -21.47 22.73 -15.27
C SER A 382 -21.34 22.02 -13.92
N TRP A 383 -22.37 21.25 -13.60
CA TRP A 383 -22.35 20.18 -12.62
C TRP A 383 -21.82 18.90 -13.29
N GLU A 384 -21.94 17.75 -12.62
CA GLU A 384 -21.47 16.47 -13.16
C GLU A 384 -22.07 16.18 -14.55
N ASN A 385 -23.38 15.91 -14.62
CA ASN A 385 -24.03 15.55 -15.89
C ASN A 385 -24.83 16.69 -16.52
N PHE A 386 -25.18 17.72 -15.76
CA PHE A 386 -25.97 18.86 -16.23
C PHE A 386 -25.12 20.13 -16.30
N GLY A 387 -25.49 21.04 -17.20
CA GLY A 387 -24.89 22.36 -17.29
C GLY A 387 -25.86 23.39 -17.83
N LEU A 388 -25.64 24.64 -17.43
CA LEU A 388 -26.36 25.80 -17.89
C LEU A 388 -25.39 26.72 -18.64
N VAL A 389 -25.64 26.93 -19.93
CA VAL A 389 -24.92 27.92 -20.74
C VAL A 389 -25.44 29.28 -20.33
N LEU A 390 -24.62 30.01 -19.56
CA LEU A 390 -24.98 31.33 -19.04
C LEU A 390 -24.98 32.37 -20.16
N LEU A 391 -23.98 32.28 -21.06
CA LEU A 391 -23.85 33.12 -22.23
C LEU A 391 -23.25 32.30 -23.38
N SER A 392 -23.86 32.39 -24.55
CA SER A 392 -23.26 31.92 -25.79
C SER A 392 -23.45 32.98 -26.87
N ALA A 393 -22.35 33.36 -27.52
CA ALA A 393 -22.33 34.37 -28.56
C ALA A 393 -21.50 33.85 -29.74
N SER A 394 -22.02 34.01 -30.96
CA SER A 394 -21.26 33.70 -32.17
C SER A 394 -21.39 34.82 -33.19
N TYR A 395 -20.28 35.16 -33.82
CA TYR A 395 -20.23 36.09 -34.93
C TYR A 395 -19.68 35.37 -36.15
N ALA A 396 -20.41 35.43 -37.27
CA ALA A 396 -20.04 34.78 -38.51
C ALA A 396 -20.34 35.69 -39.71
N SER A 397 -19.58 35.50 -40.78
CA SER A 397 -19.76 36.25 -42.02
C SER A 397 -19.52 35.39 -43.24
N SER A 398 -20.05 35.84 -44.38
CA SER A 398 -19.80 35.27 -45.70
C SER A 398 -19.82 36.40 -46.72
N SER A 399 -18.85 36.41 -47.62
CA SER A 399 -19.00 37.14 -48.86
C SER A 399 -19.97 36.38 -49.76
N LEU A 400 -20.78 37.13 -50.50
CA LEU A 400 -21.81 36.66 -51.40
C LEU A 400 -21.64 37.38 -52.75
N ASP A 401 -22.13 36.76 -53.80
CA ASP A 401 -22.29 37.40 -55.11
C ASP A 401 -23.61 36.89 -55.69
N GLN A 402 -24.71 37.45 -55.19
CA GLN A 402 -26.06 37.00 -55.50
C GLN A 402 -26.91 38.18 -55.92
N LYS A 403 -27.47 38.12 -57.12
CA LYS A 403 -28.42 39.12 -57.60
C LYS A 403 -29.72 39.04 -56.81
N ALA A 404 -30.24 40.19 -56.41
CA ALA A 404 -31.46 40.32 -55.62
C ALA A 404 -32.22 41.59 -56.00
N PHE A 405 -33.39 41.75 -55.40
CA PHE A 405 -34.23 42.92 -55.54
C PHE A 405 -34.57 43.49 -54.17
N VAL A 406 -34.56 44.82 -54.10
CA VAL A 406 -35.01 45.58 -52.93
C VAL A 406 -36.14 46.51 -53.33
N ASP A 407 -37.08 46.71 -52.42
CA ASP A 407 -38.04 47.79 -52.51
C ASP A 407 -37.39 49.09 -52.01
N SER A 408 -37.88 50.22 -52.49
CA SER A 408 -37.38 51.54 -52.10
C SER A 408 -38.50 52.55 -52.01
N SER A 409 -38.52 53.33 -50.94
CA SER A 409 -39.46 54.46 -50.78
C SER A 409 -39.34 55.54 -51.87
N ALA A 410 -38.25 55.55 -52.64
CA ALA A 410 -38.00 56.49 -53.73
C ALA A 410 -38.43 55.98 -55.12
N SER A 411 -38.88 54.73 -55.26
CA SER A 411 -39.24 54.10 -56.55
C SER A 411 -40.46 53.19 -56.42
N ASP A 412 -41.43 53.33 -57.32
CA ASP A 412 -42.60 52.42 -57.38
C ASP A 412 -42.25 51.02 -57.92
N ASN A 413 -41.04 50.83 -58.48
CA ASN A 413 -40.57 49.55 -59.01
C ASN A 413 -39.38 49.01 -58.21
N PRO A 414 -39.26 47.69 -58.02
CA PRO A 414 -38.11 47.05 -57.38
C PRO A 414 -36.78 47.41 -58.03
N ILE A 415 -35.76 47.64 -57.21
CA ILE A 415 -34.40 47.95 -57.64
C ILE A 415 -33.57 46.68 -57.66
N SER A 416 -32.88 46.40 -58.77
CA SER A 416 -31.94 45.27 -58.86
C SER A 416 -30.63 45.61 -58.16
N VAL A 417 -30.20 44.74 -57.26
CA VAL A 417 -28.99 44.87 -56.46
C VAL A 417 -28.21 43.55 -56.44
N THR A 418 -27.00 43.59 -55.90
CA THR A 418 -26.15 42.45 -55.62
C THR A 418 -25.93 42.39 -54.12
N VAL A 419 -26.19 41.26 -53.50
CA VAL A 419 -25.77 41.02 -52.12
C VAL A 419 -24.29 40.70 -52.14
N THR A 420 -23.48 41.54 -51.52
CA THR A 420 -22.02 41.44 -51.50
C THR A 420 -21.51 40.73 -50.24
N ASP A 421 -22.15 41.00 -49.11
CA ASP A 421 -21.72 40.48 -47.81
C ASP A 421 -22.89 40.21 -46.89
N MET A 422 -22.71 39.22 -46.03
CA MET A 422 -23.58 38.94 -44.90
C MET A 422 -22.73 38.79 -43.65
N SER A 423 -23.17 39.42 -42.57
CA SER A 423 -22.67 39.17 -41.23
C SER A 423 -23.82 38.90 -40.28
N ARG A 424 -23.54 38.18 -39.20
CA ARG A 424 -24.54 37.88 -38.18
C ARG A 424 -23.94 37.72 -36.81
N LEU A 425 -24.72 38.12 -35.82
CA LEU A 425 -24.47 37.93 -34.40
C LEU A 425 -25.61 37.09 -33.82
N GLN A 426 -25.29 35.90 -33.33
CA GLN A 426 -26.25 35.04 -32.65
C GLN A 426 -25.97 35.01 -31.16
N LEU A 427 -26.98 35.30 -30.36
CA LEU A 427 -26.94 35.26 -28.89
C LEU A 427 -27.86 34.15 -28.40
N ARG A 428 -27.36 33.26 -27.54
CA ARG A 428 -28.11 32.12 -27.00
C ARG A 428 -28.02 32.10 -25.48
N PRO A 429 -28.99 32.72 -24.78
CA PRO A 429 -29.01 32.71 -23.33
C PRO A 429 -29.55 31.37 -22.79
N LEU A 430 -29.10 30.99 -21.59
CA LEU A 430 -29.72 29.97 -20.74
C LEU A 430 -29.97 28.62 -21.44
N GLN A 431 -29.00 28.11 -22.19
CA GLN A 431 -29.14 26.80 -22.83
C GLN A 431 -28.90 25.69 -21.81
N VAL A 432 -29.74 24.67 -21.85
CA VAL A 432 -29.58 23.48 -21.01
C VAL A 432 -28.72 22.46 -21.74
N ARG A 433 -27.71 21.93 -21.05
CA ARG A 433 -26.83 20.89 -21.57
C ARG A 433 -26.85 19.67 -20.65
N TYR A 434 -26.94 18.50 -21.25
CA TYR A 434 -26.69 17.22 -20.58
C TYR A 434 -25.47 16.56 -21.21
N ARG A 435 -24.60 15.98 -20.39
CA ARG A 435 -23.41 15.22 -20.79
C ARG A 435 -23.34 13.93 -20.00
N HIS A 436 -22.67 12.94 -20.57
CA HIS A 436 -22.37 11.69 -19.89
C HIS A 436 -20.89 11.37 -20.05
N PHE A 437 -20.22 10.81 -19.04
CA PHE A 437 -18.79 10.54 -19.09
C PHE A 437 -18.48 9.07 -19.36
N TYR A 438 -17.64 8.83 -20.37
CA TYR A 438 -17.01 7.55 -20.67
C TYR A 438 -15.49 7.75 -20.70
N LYS A 439 -14.82 7.53 -19.56
CA LYS A 439 -13.39 7.85 -19.39
C LYS A 439 -13.13 9.32 -19.78
N ASN A 440 -12.23 9.55 -20.73
CA ASN A 440 -11.84 10.89 -21.20
C ASN A 440 -12.81 11.48 -22.24
N PHE A 441 -13.88 10.77 -22.63
CA PHE A 441 -14.84 11.23 -23.63
C PHE A 441 -16.19 11.55 -22.98
N ALA A 442 -16.76 12.70 -23.32
CA ALA A 442 -18.07 13.13 -22.83
C ALA A 442 -18.99 13.51 -23.99
N PRO A 443 -19.84 12.59 -24.49
CA PRO A 443 -20.95 12.97 -25.36
C PRO A 443 -21.90 13.92 -24.64
N PHE A 444 -22.49 14.85 -25.38
CA PHE A 444 -23.44 15.81 -24.85
C PHE A 444 -24.56 16.16 -25.83
N VAL A 445 -25.68 16.60 -25.26
CA VAL A 445 -26.82 17.21 -25.95
C VAL A 445 -27.11 18.58 -25.33
N GLU A 446 -27.48 19.54 -26.16
CA GLU A 446 -27.78 20.92 -25.77
C GLU A 446 -29.12 21.35 -26.39
N LEU A 447 -29.97 21.99 -25.59
CA LEU A 447 -31.23 22.57 -26.04
C LEU A 447 -31.30 24.01 -25.54
N GLY A 448 -31.72 24.93 -26.41
CA GLY A 448 -31.95 26.30 -25.99
C GLY A 448 -32.62 27.12 -27.07
N THR A 449 -32.72 28.41 -26.79
CA THR A 449 -33.21 29.42 -27.72
C THR A 449 -32.12 30.44 -28.00
N GLY A 450 -32.31 31.22 -29.05
CA GLY A 450 -31.42 32.31 -29.37
C GLY A 450 -32.09 33.36 -30.23
N ILE A 451 -31.36 34.45 -30.41
CA ILE A 451 -31.72 35.56 -31.28
C ILE A 451 -30.58 35.70 -32.29
N ASN A 452 -30.92 35.70 -33.57
CA ASN A 452 -30.04 35.99 -34.69
C ASN A 452 -30.24 37.45 -35.09
N ILE A 453 -29.18 38.24 -35.09
CA ILE A 453 -29.18 39.58 -35.67
C ILE A 453 -28.31 39.50 -36.91
N GLN A 454 -28.89 39.82 -38.05
CA GLN A 454 -28.25 39.66 -39.35
C GLN A 454 -28.17 40.99 -40.07
N TRP A 455 -27.02 41.24 -40.70
CA TRP A 455 -26.77 42.38 -41.56
C TRP A 455 -26.37 41.88 -42.94
N VAL A 456 -26.96 42.48 -43.96
CA VAL A 456 -26.76 42.13 -45.37
C VAL A 456 -26.41 43.41 -46.10
N GLU A 457 -25.26 43.42 -46.76
CA GLU A 457 -24.83 44.55 -47.58
C GLU A 457 -25.28 44.32 -49.03
N VAL A 458 -25.95 45.33 -49.59
CA VAL A 458 -26.43 45.33 -50.97
C VAL A 458 -25.83 46.50 -51.74
N ASP A 459 -25.38 46.24 -52.96
CA ASP A 459 -24.80 47.22 -53.87
C ASP A 459 -25.44 47.12 -55.26
N GLY A 460 -25.55 48.23 -55.98
CA GLY A 460 -26.22 48.26 -57.27
C GLY A 460 -26.02 49.57 -58.02
N GLU A 461 -26.18 49.54 -59.34
CA GLU A 461 -25.94 50.70 -60.23
C GLU A 461 -26.85 51.90 -59.92
N LEU A 462 -28.03 51.64 -59.35
CA LEU A 462 -29.00 52.67 -58.95
C LEU A 462 -28.83 53.14 -57.50
N LEU A 463 -27.85 52.59 -56.77
CA LEU A 463 -27.51 53.01 -55.41
C LEU A 463 -26.28 53.92 -55.46
N GLU A 464 -26.30 55.04 -54.73
CA GLU A 464 -25.13 55.94 -54.64
C GLU A 464 -23.99 55.35 -53.80
N GLN A 465 -24.33 54.49 -52.85
CA GLN A 465 -23.42 53.76 -51.96
C GLN A 465 -24.08 52.44 -51.53
N PRO A 466 -23.30 51.42 -51.11
CA PRO A 466 -23.84 50.19 -50.56
C PRO A 466 -24.76 50.47 -49.37
N VAL A 467 -25.85 49.73 -49.29
CA VAL A 467 -26.86 49.84 -48.22
C VAL A 467 -26.81 48.59 -47.36
N THR A 468 -26.77 48.77 -46.04
CA THR A 468 -26.87 47.65 -45.09
C THR A 468 -28.31 47.46 -44.66
N LEU A 469 -28.87 46.31 -44.97
CA LEU A 469 -30.18 45.85 -44.50
C LEU A 469 -30.00 44.96 -43.27
N SER A 470 -30.92 45.03 -42.31
CA SER A 470 -30.84 44.22 -41.09
C SER A 470 -32.18 43.58 -40.72
N ASN A 471 -32.11 42.38 -40.15
CA ASN A 471 -33.24 41.65 -39.57
C ASN A 471 -32.82 41.02 -38.23
N SER A 472 -33.78 40.75 -37.35
CA SER A 472 -33.59 40.03 -36.10
C SER A 472 -34.66 38.98 -35.90
N GLU A 473 -34.25 37.75 -35.65
CA GLU A 473 -35.17 36.61 -35.57
C GLU A 473 -34.84 35.73 -34.37
N ALA A 474 -35.88 35.16 -33.77
CA ALA A 474 -35.71 34.16 -32.74
C ALA A 474 -35.61 32.76 -33.36
N PHE A 475 -34.83 31.89 -32.72
CA PHE A 475 -34.74 30.47 -33.08
C PHE A 475 -34.67 29.60 -31.83
N TRP A 476 -35.03 28.33 -31.97
CA TRP A 476 -34.63 27.29 -31.03
C TRP A 476 -33.56 26.39 -31.65
N THR A 477 -32.69 25.82 -30.82
CA THR A 477 -31.54 25.05 -31.28
C THR A 477 -31.42 23.74 -30.52
N LEU A 478 -31.14 22.67 -31.26
CA LEU A 478 -30.77 21.36 -30.72
C LEU A 478 -29.34 21.04 -31.15
N GLY A 479 -28.44 20.93 -30.18
CA GLY A 479 -27.04 20.59 -30.35
C GLY A 479 -26.71 19.19 -29.87
N LEU A 480 -25.84 18.50 -30.59
CA LEU A 480 -25.28 17.19 -30.22
C LEU A 480 -23.78 17.20 -30.49
N GLY A 481 -23.00 16.63 -29.58
CA GLY A 481 -21.54 16.69 -29.71
C GLY A 481 -20.81 15.79 -28.74
N GLY A 482 -19.48 15.90 -28.77
CA GLY A 482 -18.59 15.17 -27.88
C GLY A 482 -17.41 16.04 -27.48
N SER A 483 -17.02 15.94 -26.21
CA SER A 483 -15.80 16.56 -25.68
C SER A 483 -14.77 15.47 -25.34
N TYR A 484 -13.51 15.67 -25.73
CA TYR A 484 -12.41 14.79 -25.35
C TYR A 484 -11.45 15.53 -24.44
N PHE A 485 -11.29 15.05 -23.20
CA PHE A 485 -10.48 15.65 -22.16
C PHE A 485 -9.04 15.13 -22.24
N PHE A 486 -8.11 16.05 -22.52
CA PHE A 486 -6.68 15.77 -22.50
C PHE A 486 -6.10 15.91 -21.09
N THR A 487 -6.72 16.76 -20.27
CA THR A 487 -6.50 16.92 -18.84
C THR A 487 -7.86 17.16 -18.18
N PRO A 488 -7.98 17.11 -16.83
CA PRO A 488 -9.21 17.48 -16.14
C PRO A 488 -9.79 18.85 -16.56
N ASN A 489 -8.92 19.78 -16.99
CA ASN A 489 -9.28 21.17 -17.25
C ASN A 489 -9.19 21.58 -18.73
N VAL A 490 -8.65 20.75 -19.63
CA VAL A 490 -8.44 21.11 -21.04
C VAL A 490 -9.01 20.02 -21.94
N PHE A 491 -9.88 20.41 -22.85
CA PHE A 491 -10.56 19.48 -23.75
C PHE A 491 -10.76 20.05 -25.15
N GLY A 492 -10.82 19.16 -26.13
CA GLY A 492 -11.30 19.46 -27.47
C GLY A 492 -12.79 19.10 -27.60
N MET A 493 -13.51 19.76 -28.49
CA MET A 493 -14.92 19.43 -28.75
C MET A 493 -15.30 19.49 -30.23
N LEU A 494 -16.28 18.66 -30.57
CA LEU A 494 -17.02 18.68 -31.83
C LEU A 494 -18.51 18.81 -31.49
N ARG A 495 -19.22 19.72 -32.16
CA ARG A 495 -20.67 19.91 -32.01
C ARG A 495 -21.32 20.06 -33.36
N TYR A 496 -22.45 19.40 -33.55
CA TYR A 496 -23.42 19.68 -34.58
C TYR A 496 -24.62 20.38 -33.94
N SER A 497 -25.23 21.35 -34.61
CA SER A 497 -26.44 22.02 -34.12
C SER A 497 -27.41 22.29 -35.25
N ALA A 498 -28.67 21.92 -35.04
CA ALA A 498 -29.78 22.30 -35.90
C ALA A 498 -30.53 23.47 -35.25
N GLN A 499 -30.64 24.59 -35.96
CA GLN A 499 -31.36 25.79 -35.52
C GLN A 499 -32.62 25.97 -36.37
N PHE A 500 -33.73 26.21 -35.70
CA PHE A 500 -35.05 26.34 -36.30
C PHE A 500 -35.62 27.71 -35.92
N TYR A 501 -35.81 28.56 -36.93
CA TYR A 501 -36.31 29.91 -36.78
C TYR A 501 -37.83 29.90 -36.62
N PHE A 502 -38.38 30.82 -35.82
CA PHE A 502 -39.82 30.87 -35.54
C PHE A 502 -40.65 31.50 -36.67
N ASP A 503 -40.05 32.36 -37.49
CA ASP A 503 -40.72 32.97 -38.62
C ASP A 503 -40.68 32.04 -39.85
N ASP A 504 -41.82 31.90 -40.54
CA ASP A 504 -42.12 30.90 -41.58
C ASP A 504 -41.20 30.95 -42.84
N GLY A 505 -40.22 31.86 -42.90
CA GLY A 505 -39.37 32.12 -44.06
C GLY A 505 -38.04 31.36 -44.11
N LEU A 506 -37.55 30.88 -42.97
CA LEU A 506 -36.19 30.34 -42.85
C LEU A 506 -36.22 28.85 -42.50
N GLY A 507 -35.60 28.02 -43.34
CA GLY A 507 -35.52 26.58 -43.09
C GLY A 507 -34.67 26.24 -41.86
N THR A 508 -34.25 24.98 -41.74
CA THR A 508 -33.31 24.57 -40.69
C THR A 508 -31.88 24.97 -41.06
N GLU A 509 -31.22 25.68 -40.15
CA GLU A 509 -29.79 25.95 -40.24
C GLU A 509 -29.00 24.82 -39.57
N ASN A 510 -27.97 24.31 -40.26
CA ASN A 510 -27.09 23.29 -39.72
C ASN A 510 -25.71 23.90 -39.46
N VAL A 511 -25.21 23.78 -38.23
CA VAL A 511 -23.93 24.34 -37.80
C VAL A 511 -23.02 23.25 -37.29
N LEU A 512 -21.80 23.20 -37.82
CA LEU A 512 -20.70 22.38 -37.32
C LEU A 512 -19.71 23.26 -36.56
N SER A 513 -19.49 22.96 -35.29
CA SER A 513 -18.50 23.62 -34.45
C SER A 513 -17.34 22.68 -34.12
N VAL A 514 -16.11 23.15 -34.31
CA VAL A 514 -14.90 22.51 -33.78
C VAL A 514 -14.21 23.51 -32.87
N GLY A 515 -13.83 23.08 -31.66
CA GLY A 515 -13.27 24.00 -30.69
C GLY A 515 -12.51 23.33 -29.57
N ALA A 516 -12.04 24.16 -28.66
CA ALA A 516 -11.43 23.75 -27.41
C ALA A 516 -12.06 24.51 -26.25
N GLY A 517 -11.98 23.92 -25.06
CA GLY A 517 -12.46 24.55 -23.85
C GLY A 517 -11.53 24.34 -22.67
N VAL A 518 -11.68 25.24 -21.71
CA VAL A 518 -10.99 25.22 -20.43
C VAL A 518 -12.01 25.18 -19.31
N ALA A 519 -11.83 24.26 -18.36
CA ALA A 519 -12.57 24.26 -17.10
C ALA A 519 -11.76 25.06 -16.07
N LEU A 520 -12.41 26.06 -15.49
CA LEU A 520 -11.86 26.92 -14.45
C LEU A 520 -12.52 26.54 -13.13
N PRO A 521 -11.73 26.22 -12.09
CA PRO A 521 -12.29 26.05 -10.75
C PRO A 521 -12.89 27.37 -10.26
N ASN A 522 -13.83 27.24 -9.32
CA ASN A 522 -14.64 28.27 -8.69
C ASN A 522 -14.09 29.72 -8.81
N LEU A 523 -14.49 30.42 -9.89
CA LEU A 523 -13.98 31.75 -10.23
C LEU A 523 -14.50 32.85 -9.29
N PHE A 524 -15.62 32.60 -8.59
CA PHE A 524 -16.35 33.61 -7.83
C PHE A 524 -16.50 33.26 -6.33
N GLY A 525 -15.87 32.18 -5.85
CA GLY A 525 -15.93 31.78 -4.44
C GLY A 525 -17.28 31.23 -3.98
N PHE A 526 -18.16 30.88 -4.92
CA PHE A 526 -19.44 30.23 -4.65
C PHE A 526 -19.36 28.78 -5.12
N GLU A 527 -19.64 27.82 -4.23
CA GLU A 527 -19.85 26.42 -4.61
C GLU A 527 -21.36 26.14 -4.57
N PRO A 528 -22.10 26.37 -5.68
CA PRO A 528 -23.50 25.97 -5.76
C PRO A 528 -23.64 24.49 -5.44
N GLU A 529 -24.44 24.16 -4.44
CA GLU A 529 -24.78 22.77 -4.16
C GLU A 529 -25.45 22.15 -5.40
N PRO A 530 -25.11 20.90 -5.75
CA PRO A 530 -25.74 20.23 -6.88
C PRO A 530 -27.26 20.12 -6.65
N PRO A 531 -28.09 20.19 -7.72
CA PRO A 531 -29.55 20.18 -7.61
C PRO A 531 -30.13 18.97 -6.86
N GLU A 532 -29.38 17.88 -6.77
CA GLU A 532 -29.76 16.65 -6.08
C GLU A 532 -29.70 16.76 -4.54
N LYS A 533 -29.07 17.82 -4.02
CA LYS A 533 -28.95 18.12 -2.58
C LYS A 533 -29.89 19.25 -2.11
N LEU A 534 -30.57 19.91 -3.05
CA LEU A 534 -31.61 20.92 -2.81
C LEU A 534 -32.99 20.26 -2.86
#